data_AF-A0A0N0UY57-F1
#
_entry.id   AF-A0A0N0UY57-F1
#
_cell.length_a   1.000
_cell.length_b   1.000
_cell.length_c   1.000
_cell.angle_alpha   90.00
_cell.angle_beta   90.00
_cell.angle_gamma   90.00
#
_symmetry.space_group_name_H-M   'P 1'
#
loop_
_entity.id
_entity.type
_entity.pdbx_description
1 polymer ?
#
loop_
_entity_poly.entity_id
_entity_poly.type
_entity_poly.pdbx_seq_one_letter_code
_entity_poly.pdbx_strand_id
1 'polypeptide(L)'
;MDIILNFQLFFIFAARLIKGLYKIIFKPILFNKTNLNIMATPSASEIKTLIDLKANVNLNGARIGTTDLKALVTMAVEKEVHVTVRNADFLSQLDRKTLAGIGKQYLTFVFHD
;
A
#
# COMPACT_ATOMS: atom_id res chain seq x y z
N MET A 1 -38.79 6.15 38.58
CA MET A 1 -38.79 6.09 37.10
C MET A 1 -37.35 6.20 36.59
N ASP A 2 -36.40 5.50 37.21
CA ASP A 2 -34.96 5.88 37.18
C ASP A 2 -34.04 4.75 36.68
N ILE A 3 -34.52 3.50 36.72
CA ILE A 3 -33.75 2.33 36.28
C ILE A 3 -33.58 2.31 34.76
N ILE A 4 -34.64 2.68 34.02
CA ILE A 4 -34.64 2.69 32.55
C ILE A 4 -33.66 3.75 32.00
N LEU A 5 -33.60 4.92 32.64
CA LEU A 5 -32.69 5.99 32.23
C LEU A 5 -31.22 5.61 32.46
N ASN A 6 -30.91 5.00 33.60
CA ASN A 6 -29.55 4.50 33.89
C ASN A 6 -29.13 3.37 32.92
N PHE A 7 -30.06 2.50 32.52
CA PHE A 7 -29.82 1.45 31.55
C PHE A 7 -29.53 2.00 30.14
N GLN A 8 -30.26 3.04 29.72
CA GLN A 8 -30.00 3.72 28.44
C GLN A 8 -28.64 4.41 28.41
N LEU A 9 -28.26 5.10 29.49
CA LEU A 9 -26.93 5.71 29.60
C LEU A 9 -25.80 4.67 29.56
N PHE A 10 -25.99 3.50 30.18
CA PHE A 10 -25.03 2.40 30.12
C PHE A 10 -24.83 1.89 28.68
N PHE A 11 -25.90 1.70 27.91
CA PHE A 11 -25.80 1.27 26.51
C PHE A 11 -25.13 2.31 25.61
N ILE A 12 -25.41 3.60 25.82
CA ILE A 12 -24.77 4.68 25.07
C ILE A 12 -23.26 4.73 25.37
N PHE A 13 -22.88 4.54 26.63
CA PHE A 13 -21.47 4.53 27.03
C PHE A 13 -20.74 3.29 26.49
N ALA A 14 -21.35 2.11 26.58
CA ALA A 14 -20.82 0.87 26.01
C ALA A 14 -20.61 0.97 24.49
N ALA A 15 -21.58 1.53 23.76
CA ALA A 15 -21.46 1.73 22.31
C ALA A 15 -20.31 2.69 21.93
N ARG A 16 -20.09 3.75 22.72
CA ARG A 16 -18.95 4.66 22.53
C ARG A 16 -17.61 3.99 22.83
N LEU A 17 -17.55 3.15 23.86
CA LEU A 17 -16.35 2.39 24.22
C LEU A 17 -15.94 1.41 23.11
N ILE A 18 -16.91 0.66 22.57
CA ILE A 18 -16.70 -0.30 21.47
C ILE A 18 -16.20 0.41 20.21
N LYS A 19 -16.78 1.58 19.87
CA LYS A 19 -16.35 2.36 18.70
C LYS A 19 -14.92 2.91 18.87
N GLY A 20 -14.53 3.29 20.09
CA GLY A 20 -13.16 3.70 20.42
C GLY A 20 -12.17 2.54 20.30
N LEU A 21 -12.50 1.39 20.88
CA LEU A 21 -11.69 0.17 20.83
C LEU A 21 -11.50 -0.34 19.39
N TYR A 22 -12.53 -0.31 18.56
CA TYR A 22 -12.42 -0.68 17.14
C TYR A 22 -11.42 0.22 16.39
N LYS A 23 -11.44 1.53 16.65
CA LYS A 23 -10.53 2.49 16.01
C LYS A 23 -9.07 2.32 16.46
N ILE A 24 -8.84 1.86 17.69
CA ILE A 24 -7.50 1.68 18.26
C ILE A 24 -6.91 0.32 17.87
N ILE A 25 -7.70 -0.75 17.88
CA ILE A 25 -7.20 -2.12 17.72
C ILE A 25 -7.26 -2.57 16.25
N PHE A 26 -8.37 -2.35 15.55
CA PHE A 26 -8.52 -2.85 14.17
C PHE A 26 -7.85 -1.96 13.13
N LYS A 27 -7.74 -0.64 13.37
CA LYS A 27 -7.11 0.29 12.42
C LYS A 27 -5.61 0.01 12.20
N PRO A 28 -4.78 -0.32 13.20
CA PRO A 28 -3.37 -0.66 12.94
C PRO A 28 -3.18 -2.09 12.39
N ILE A 29 -4.05 -3.05 12.75
CA ILE A 29 -3.93 -4.45 12.26
C ILE A 29 -4.22 -4.55 10.75
N LEU A 30 -5.21 -3.80 10.24
CA LEU A 30 -5.46 -3.72 8.79
C LEU A 30 -4.37 -2.96 8.01
N PHE A 31 -3.51 -2.23 8.71
CA PHE A 31 -2.40 -1.45 8.14
C PHE A 31 -1.04 -2.03 8.53
N ASN A 32 -0.99 -3.32 8.92
CA ASN A 32 0.27 -4.03 8.92
C ASN A 32 0.68 -4.23 7.46
N LYS A 33 1.34 -3.22 6.90
CA LYS A 33 2.06 -3.25 5.63
C LYS A 33 3.14 -4.32 5.75
N THR A 34 2.75 -5.57 5.57
CA THR A 34 3.68 -6.67 5.33
C THR A 34 4.44 -6.31 4.07
N ASN A 35 5.69 -5.87 4.22
CA ASN A 35 6.64 -5.84 3.12
C ASN A 35 6.85 -7.29 2.71
N LEU A 36 6.05 -7.76 1.75
CA LEU A 36 6.19 -9.10 1.20
C LEU A 36 7.46 -9.09 0.35
N ASN A 37 8.56 -9.58 0.93
CA ASN A 37 9.83 -9.73 0.23
C ASN A 37 9.77 -11.03 -0.59
N ILE A 38 9.11 -10.97 -1.75
CA ILE A 38 9.02 -12.11 -2.66
C ILE A 38 10.39 -12.23 -3.35
N MET A 39 11.23 -13.15 -2.85
CA MET A 39 12.53 -13.49 -3.45
C MET A 39 12.38 -14.23 -4.79
N ALA A 40 11.17 -14.67 -5.14
CA ALA A 40 10.82 -15.12 -6.48
C ALA A 40 10.34 -13.91 -7.30
N THR A 41 10.79 -13.80 -8.55
CA THR A 41 10.32 -12.77 -9.49
C THR A 41 8.79 -12.80 -9.57
N PRO A 42 8.07 -11.83 -8.97
CA PRO A 42 6.62 -11.88 -8.99
C PRO A 42 6.16 -11.54 -10.41
N SER A 43 5.25 -12.35 -10.94
CA SER A 43 4.57 -12.09 -12.20
C SER A 43 3.75 -10.80 -12.11
N ALA A 44 3.46 -10.16 -13.24
CA ALA A 44 2.65 -8.93 -13.28
C ALA A 44 1.28 -9.10 -12.58
N SER A 45 0.71 -10.31 -12.59
CA SER A 45 -0.54 -10.66 -11.91
C SER A 45 -0.39 -10.70 -10.38
N GLU A 46 0.70 -11.27 -9.87
CA GLU A 46 1.00 -11.30 -8.43
C GLU A 46 1.26 -9.88 -7.91
N ILE A 47 2.00 -9.06 -8.67
CA ILE A 47 2.24 -7.65 -8.31
C ILE A 47 0.92 -6.89 -8.23
N LYS A 48 0.02 -7.08 -9.20
CA LYS A 48 -1.30 -6.46 -9.20
C LYS A 48 -2.10 -6.84 -7.95
N THR A 49 -2.04 -8.11 -7.57
CA THR A 49 -2.68 -8.61 -6.35
C THR A 49 -2.10 -7.95 -5.09
N LEU A 50 -0.78 -7.75 -5.01
CA LEU A 50 -0.14 -7.04 -3.88
C LEU A 50 -0.57 -5.58 -3.78
N ILE A 51 -0.70 -4.91 -4.93
CA ILE A 51 -1.19 -3.52 -5.01
C ILE A 51 -2.64 -3.46 -4.52
N ASP A 52 -3.50 -4.41 -4.93
CA ASP A 52 -4.89 -4.49 -4.46
C ASP A 52 -4.99 -4.78 -2.96
N LEU A 53 -4.04 -5.52 -2.40
CA LEU A 53 -3.90 -5.75 -0.95
C LEU A 53 -3.29 -4.56 -0.20
N LYS A 54 -3.01 -3.44 -0.88
CA LYS A 54 -2.34 -2.25 -0.32
C LYS A 54 -0.96 -2.52 0.29
N ALA A 55 -0.30 -3.60 -0.12
CA ALA A 55 1.03 -3.94 0.33
C ALA A 55 2.07 -3.12 -0.46
N ASN A 56 3.10 -2.61 0.23
CA ASN A 56 4.21 -1.96 -0.46
C ASN A 56 4.90 -2.96 -1.39
N VAL A 57 5.23 -2.53 -2.60
CA VAL A 57 5.77 -3.41 -3.64
C VAL A 57 7.21 -3.05 -3.94
N ASN A 58 8.10 -4.04 -3.91
CA ASN A 58 9.47 -3.89 -4.37
C ASN A 58 9.63 -4.59 -5.73
N LEU A 59 9.87 -3.80 -6.77
CA LEU A 59 9.98 -4.24 -8.16
C LEU A 59 11.44 -4.20 -8.61
N ASN A 60 11.89 -5.24 -9.31
CA ASN A 60 13.20 -5.22 -9.97
C ASN A 60 13.03 -4.71 -11.39
N GLY A 61 13.43 -3.46 -11.63
CA GLY A 61 13.31 -2.78 -12.92
C GLY A 61 14.08 -3.46 -14.06
N ALA A 62 15.12 -4.23 -13.76
CA ALA A 62 15.88 -4.98 -14.77
C ALA A 62 15.15 -6.24 -15.27
N ARG A 63 14.10 -6.69 -14.57
CA ARG A 63 13.34 -7.91 -14.91
C ARG A 63 11.91 -7.62 -15.37
N ILE A 64 11.50 -6.36 -15.37
CA ILE A 64 10.16 -5.91 -15.75
C ILE A 64 10.30 -4.93 -16.91
N GLY A 65 9.57 -5.18 -18.00
CA GLY A 65 9.56 -4.27 -19.15
C GLY A 65 9.09 -2.86 -18.74
N THR A 66 9.61 -1.83 -19.41
CA THR A 66 9.26 -0.43 -19.11
C THR A 66 7.76 -0.15 -19.25
N THR A 67 7.09 -0.79 -20.20
CA THR A 67 5.63 -0.71 -20.40
C THR A 67 4.87 -1.27 -19.19
N ASP A 68 5.21 -2.48 -18.76
CA ASP A 68 4.57 -3.12 -17.61
C ASP A 68 4.85 -2.35 -16.33
N LEU A 69 6.07 -1.85 -16.17
CA LEU A 69 6.45 -1.04 -15.02
C LEU A 69 5.61 0.25 -14.94
N LYS A 70 5.37 0.93 -16.07
CA LYS A 70 4.48 2.10 -16.12
C LYS A 70 3.06 1.75 -15.67
N ALA A 71 2.51 0.65 -16.17
CA ALA A 71 1.16 0.20 -15.79
C ALA A 71 1.07 -0.13 -14.29
N LEU A 72 2.07 -0.82 -13.75
CA LEU A 72 2.15 -1.17 -12.32
C LEU A 72 2.26 0.07 -11.42
N VAL A 73 3.10 1.04 -11.80
CA VAL A 73 3.24 2.30 -11.06
C VAL A 73 1.95 3.11 -11.11
N THR A 74 1.27 3.19 -12.26
CA THR A 74 -0.03 3.86 -12.37
C THR A 74 -1.05 3.23 -11.42
N MET A 75 -1.20 1.89 -11.46
CA MET A 75 -2.13 1.19 -10.56
C MET A 75 -1.79 1.42 -9.08
N ALA A 76 -0.49 1.41 -8.73
CA ALA A 76 -0.08 1.64 -7.35
C ALA A 76 -0.42 3.06 -6.88
N VAL A 77 -0.24 4.06 -7.74
CA VAL A 77 -0.62 5.46 -7.44
C VAL A 77 -2.12 5.60 -7.24
N GLU A 78 -2.93 4.97 -8.10
CA GLU A 78 -4.40 4.95 -7.96
C GLU A 78 -4.85 4.33 -6.63
N LYS A 79 -4.08 3.37 -6.11
CA LYS A 79 -4.37 2.67 -4.85
C LYS A 79 -3.64 3.26 -3.65
N GLU A 80 -2.88 4.34 -3.83
CA GLU A 80 -2.05 5.00 -2.80
C GLU A 80 -1.01 4.05 -2.16
N VAL A 81 -0.44 3.15 -2.97
CA VAL A 81 0.53 2.14 -2.57
C VAL A 81 1.93 2.56 -2.98
N HIS A 82 2.90 2.41 -2.07
CA HIS A 82 4.30 2.68 -2.39
C HIS A 82 4.92 1.56 -3.22
N VAL A 83 5.58 1.95 -4.31
CA VAL A 83 6.38 1.09 -5.18
C VAL A 83 7.83 1.51 -5.08
N THR A 84 8.70 0.57 -4.76
CA THR A 84 10.14 0.73 -4.84
C THR A 84 10.65 0.02 -6.07
N VAL A 85 11.22 0.74 -7.03
CA VAL A 85 11.87 0.15 -8.20
C VAL A 85 13.35 0.05 -7.91
N ARG A 86 13.82 -1.17 -7.65
CA ARG A 86 15.22 -1.53 -7.54
C ARG A 86 15.83 -1.70 -8.92
N ASN A 87 17.13 -1.42 -9.02
CA ASN A 87 17.92 -1.54 -10.25
C ASN A 87 17.40 -0.59 -11.34
N ALA A 88 17.05 0.63 -10.93
CA ALA A 88 16.54 1.67 -11.82
C ALA A 88 17.57 2.15 -12.84
N ASP A 89 18.84 1.73 -12.71
CA ASP A 89 19.97 2.00 -13.62
C ASP A 89 19.68 1.53 -15.04
N PHE A 90 18.94 0.41 -15.17
CA PHE A 90 18.55 -0.15 -16.46
C PHE A 90 17.54 0.73 -17.22
N LEU A 91 16.78 1.55 -16.50
CA LEU A 91 15.79 2.44 -17.11
C LEU A 91 16.48 3.63 -17.75
N SER A 92 16.06 4.01 -18.96
CA SER A 92 16.55 5.24 -19.59
C SER A 92 16.20 6.47 -18.74
N GLN A 93 16.97 7.55 -18.87
CA GLN A 93 16.69 8.80 -18.16
C GLN A 93 15.28 9.34 -18.47
N LEU A 94 14.81 9.15 -19.72
CA LEU A 94 13.46 9.50 -20.15
C LEU A 94 12.39 8.68 -19.42
N ASP A 95 12.60 7.36 -19.31
CA ASP A 95 11.66 6.47 -18.62
C ASP A 95 11.62 6.76 -17.13
N ARG A 96 12.77 7.02 -16.48
CA ARG A 96 12.83 7.41 -15.07
C ARG A 96 12.04 8.70 -14.80
N LYS A 97 12.19 9.71 -15.66
CA LYS A 97 11.43 10.97 -15.53
C LYS A 97 9.93 10.75 -15.72
N THR A 98 9.56 9.91 -16.69
CA THR A 98 8.16 9.56 -16.94
C THR A 98 7.54 8.82 -15.75
N LEU A 99 8.25 7.81 -15.25
CA LEU A 99 7.83 7.03 -14.09
C LEU A 99 7.77 7.87 -12.81
N ALA A 100 8.74 8.78 -12.59
CA ALA A 100 8.67 9.74 -11.48
C ALA A 100 7.45 10.65 -11.57
N GLY A 101 7.09 11.10 -12.79
CA GLY A 101 5.91 11.93 -13.03
C GLY A 101 4.59 11.18 -12.75
N ILE A 102 4.51 9.91 -13.14
CA ILE A 102 3.34 9.05 -12.85
C ILE A 102 3.29 8.70 -11.36
N GLY A 103 4.41 8.19 -10.84
CA GLY A 103 4.58 7.65 -9.49
C GLY A 103 4.48 8.67 -8.36
N LYS A 104 4.81 9.93 -8.63
CA LYS A 104 4.79 11.03 -7.64
C LYS A 104 5.50 10.62 -6.34
N GLN A 105 4.86 10.86 -5.19
CA GLN A 105 5.39 10.50 -3.87
C GLN A 105 5.35 8.99 -3.57
N TYR A 106 4.64 8.20 -4.37
CA TYR A 106 4.45 6.76 -4.16
C TYR A 106 5.53 5.92 -4.84
N LEU A 107 6.45 6.53 -5.58
CA LEU A 107 7.52 5.83 -6.28
C LEU A 107 8.87 6.18 -5.67
N THR A 108 9.66 5.15 -5.37
CA THR A 108 11.05 5.30 -4.95
C THR A 108 11.93 4.52 -5.91
N PHE A 109 13.02 5.14 -6.38
CA PHE A 109 14.03 4.46 -7.18
C PHE A 109 15.21 4.09 -6.29
N VAL A 110 15.68 2.85 -6.44
CA VAL A 110 16.91 2.36 -5.82
C VAL A 110 17.85 1.98 -6.96
N PHE A 111 18.98 2.67 -7.02
CA PHE A 111 20.07 2.45 -7.96
C PHE A 111 21.05 1.47 -7.31
N HIS A 112 21.73 0.64 -8.10
CA HIS A 112 22.89 -0.08 -7.58
C HIS A 112 24.03 0.91 -7.34
N ASP A 113 24.77 0.70 -6.25
CA ASP A 113 26.08 1.36 -6.03
C ASP A 113 27.12 0.87 -7.05
#